data_AF-A0A067SUN3-F1
#
_entry.id   AF-A0A067SUN3-F1
#
_cell.length_a   1.000
_cell.length_b   1.000
_cell.length_c   1.000
_cell.angle_alpha   90.00
_cell.angle_beta   90.00
_cell.angle_gamma   90.00
#
_symmetry.space_group_name_H-M   'P 1'
#
loop_
_entity.id
_entity.type
_entity.pdbx_description
1 polymer ?
#
loop_
_entity_poly.entity_id
_entity_poly.type
_entity_poly.pdbx_seq_one_letter_code
_entity_poly.pdbx_strand_id
1 'polypeptide(L)'
;MKYPLAMIRRLYDFYGTDICLGYDIMCAFWTTLSKSSLGAETVAFRLHGVVPAFHGHAHNRGCQVHWHPLYVEGVGLEDFEECGRTFFRSNELASISRLATPFHRHQLIDEHFHFHDLDKHAVSGNFIYQNYRQALERIEIDSPRLAALSTQLGIGASDFERYLEEERAYLIVLRLERPEHLSWVYDNVAALPWIWHEPKDAEEQYKQRDHLMVNRGYTGKQITKITMQYRTTFERWRAKNAEVLRYEEDHNIETRWVPTSQEYVEALTVVRERKYRRAIDDLERLVVQQLFEMTKLGMSGVGMCFFLVNVTTYSLRAGYKLREKISKSLKTRVDAIQSALKRYNEAAAQLNPPRPALTWEAVVNVVNVANFDILRDTRQAAL
;
A
#
# COMPACT_ATOMS: atom_id res chain seq x y z
N MET A 1 4.15 0.86 19.44
CA MET A 1 3.12 -0.21 19.52
C MET A 1 3.36 -1.02 20.78
N LYS A 2 2.64 -0.78 21.89
CA LYS A 2 2.88 -1.50 23.16
C LYS A 2 2.04 -2.78 23.29
N TYR A 3 0.76 -2.72 22.91
CA TYR A 3 -0.15 -3.86 23.04
C TYR A 3 0.22 -5.09 22.20
N PRO A 4 0.59 -4.97 20.90
CA PRO A 4 0.98 -6.15 20.12
C PRO A 4 2.23 -6.87 20.67
N LEU A 5 3.17 -6.12 21.27
CA LEU A 5 4.35 -6.71 21.92
C LEU A 5 3.96 -7.49 23.18
N ALA A 6 3.07 -6.92 24.01
CA ALA A 6 2.55 -7.63 25.19
C ALA A 6 1.79 -8.90 24.81
N MET A 7 1.01 -8.87 23.71
CA MET A 7 0.34 -10.05 23.17
C MET A 7 1.33 -11.12 22.75
N ILE A 8 2.40 -10.77 22.03
CA ILE A 8 3.45 -11.72 21.65
C ILE A 8 4.09 -12.38 22.88
N ARG A 9 4.44 -11.58 23.90
CA ARG A 9 4.99 -12.14 25.14
C ARG A 9 4.03 -13.15 25.76
N ARG A 10 2.73 -12.82 25.80
CA ARG A 10 1.70 -13.72 26.33
C ARG A 10 1.58 -15.00 25.50
N LEU A 11 1.70 -14.91 24.18
CA LEU A 11 1.71 -16.06 23.29
C LEU A 11 2.91 -16.98 23.54
N TYR A 12 4.11 -16.43 23.77
CA TYR A 12 5.29 -17.22 24.14
C TYR A 12 5.09 -17.96 25.46
N ASP A 13 4.57 -17.27 26.48
CA ASP A 13 4.34 -17.86 27.80
C ASP A 13 3.31 -19.02 27.76
N PHE A 14 2.34 -18.97 26.84
CA PHE A 14 1.27 -19.96 26.76
C PHE A 14 1.51 -21.09 25.76
N TYR A 15 1.94 -20.76 24.55
CA TYR A 15 2.02 -21.70 23.43
C TYR A 15 3.45 -22.16 23.14
N GLY A 16 4.46 -21.46 23.67
CA GLY A 16 5.86 -21.83 23.44
C GLY A 16 6.34 -21.44 22.05
N THR A 17 7.10 -22.34 21.41
CA THR A 17 7.79 -22.08 20.14
C THR A 17 6.93 -22.37 18.92
N ASP A 18 7.39 -21.98 17.72
CA ASP A 18 6.79 -22.33 16.42
C ASP A 18 5.40 -21.71 16.19
N ILE A 19 5.21 -20.48 16.66
CA ILE A 19 3.95 -19.74 16.50
C ILE A 19 3.97 -18.99 15.17
N CYS A 20 2.92 -19.13 14.37
CA CYS A 20 2.66 -18.26 13.23
C CYS A 20 1.56 -17.25 13.58
N LEU A 21 1.88 -15.95 13.54
CA LEU A 21 0.99 -14.86 13.93
C LEU A 21 0.52 -14.05 12.72
N GLY A 22 -0.80 -13.94 12.55
CA GLY A 22 -1.42 -13.03 11.59
C GLY A 22 -1.56 -11.61 12.14
N TYR A 23 -1.12 -10.61 11.38
CA TYR A 23 -1.42 -9.20 11.66
C TYR A 23 -1.44 -8.35 10.38
N ASP A 24 -2.47 -7.52 10.19
CA ASP A 24 -2.66 -6.69 8.97
C ASP A 24 -1.43 -5.88 8.58
N ILE A 25 -0.63 -5.45 9.55
CA ILE A 25 0.59 -4.67 9.33
C ILE A 25 1.85 -5.45 9.73
N MET A 26 1.81 -6.79 9.71
CA MET A 26 2.90 -7.64 10.18
C MET A 26 4.24 -7.24 9.57
N CYS A 27 4.29 -6.93 8.27
CA CYS A 27 5.51 -6.50 7.59
C CYS A 27 6.17 -5.26 8.23
N ALA A 28 5.38 -4.29 8.68
CA ALA A 28 5.88 -3.08 9.34
C ALA A 28 6.13 -3.33 10.83
N PHE A 29 5.24 -4.09 11.45
CA PHE A 29 5.34 -4.45 12.86
C PHE A 29 6.57 -5.31 13.15
N TRP A 30 6.97 -6.19 12.24
CA TRP A 30 8.16 -7.03 12.38
C TRP A 30 9.42 -6.20 12.65
N THR A 31 9.58 -5.06 11.95
CA THR A 31 10.71 -4.14 12.20
C THR A 31 10.68 -3.58 13.62
N THR A 32 9.49 -3.31 14.16
CA THR A 32 9.32 -2.86 15.54
C THR A 32 9.63 -3.97 16.53
N LEU A 33 9.16 -5.19 16.23
CA LEU A 33 9.34 -6.38 17.04
C LEU A 33 10.83 -6.77 17.16
N SER A 34 11.56 -6.84 16.04
CA SER A 34 13.00 -7.14 16.02
C SER A 34 13.84 -6.11 16.77
N LYS A 35 13.39 -4.85 16.85
CA LYS A 35 14.08 -3.77 17.59
C LYS A 35 13.63 -3.65 19.06
N SER A 36 12.67 -4.47 19.48
CA SER A 36 12.15 -4.46 20.85
C SER A 36 12.95 -5.38 21.77
N SER A 37 12.63 -5.37 23.07
CA SER A 37 13.18 -6.32 24.03
C SER A 37 12.85 -7.79 23.70
N LEU A 38 11.87 -8.04 22.83
CA LEU A 38 11.49 -9.39 22.39
C LEU A 38 12.26 -9.85 21.14
N GLY A 39 13.10 -9.02 20.52
CA GLY A 39 13.74 -9.36 19.24
C GLY A 39 14.63 -10.61 19.29
N ALA A 40 15.33 -10.84 20.39
CA ALA A 40 16.10 -12.07 20.58
C ALA A 40 15.18 -13.28 20.85
N GLU A 41 14.11 -13.06 21.63
CA GLU A 41 13.09 -14.08 21.89
C GLU A 41 12.37 -14.51 20.62
N THR A 42 12.15 -13.61 19.66
CA THR A 42 11.43 -13.98 18.42
C THR A 42 12.20 -15.01 17.59
N VAL A 43 13.53 -14.95 17.62
CA VAL A 43 14.39 -15.95 16.98
C VAL A 43 14.39 -17.23 17.80
N ALA A 44 14.57 -17.14 19.13
CA ALA A 44 14.60 -18.30 20.01
C ALA A 44 13.29 -19.11 19.99
N PHE A 45 12.16 -18.42 19.92
CA PHE A 45 10.82 -19.01 19.86
C PHE A 45 10.37 -19.35 18.44
N ARG A 46 11.19 -19.08 17.40
CA ARG A 46 10.85 -19.34 15.99
C ARG A 46 9.49 -18.76 15.58
N LEU A 47 9.19 -17.55 16.05
CA LEU A 47 7.97 -16.85 15.67
C LEU A 47 8.02 -16.58 14.16
N HIS A 48 6.93 -16.89 13.45
CA HIS A 48 6.69 -16.46 12.09
C HIS A 48 5.54 -15.47 12.05
N GLY A 49 5.59 -14.53 11.12
CA GLY A 49 4.55 -13.52 10.94
C GLY A 49 3.95 -13.61 9.54
N VAL A 50 2.65 -13.40 9.43
CA VAL A 50 1.94 -13.28 8.16
C VAL A 50 1.03 -12.05 8.16
N VAL A 51 0.79 -11.50 6.99
CA VAL A 51 -0.30 -10.54 6.75
C VAL A 51 -1.51 -11.33 6.30
N PRO A 52 -2.67 -11.27 7.00
CA PRO A 52 -3.87 -12.04 6.65
C PRO A 52 -4.26 -11.92 5.18
N ALA A 53 -4.77 -13.00 4.58
CA ALA A 53 -4.89 -13.13 3.12
C ALA A 53 -5.73 -12.00 2.47
N PHE A 54 -6.76 -11.50 3.15
CA PHE A 54 -7.59 -10.39 2.65
C PHE A 54 -6.79 -9.09 2.55
N HIS A 55 -5.87 -8.88 3.49
CA HIS A 55 -5.03 -7.70 3.61
C HIS A 55 -3.73 -7.83 2.82
N GLY A 56 -3.15 -9.03 2.75
CA GLY A 56 -1.86 -9.28 2.13
C GLY A 56 -1.84 -8.85 0.67
N HIS A 57 -2.91 -9.13 -0.08
CA HIS A 57 -3.06 -8.66 -1.46
C HIS A 57 -3.12 -7.13 -1.64
N ALA A 58 -3.47 -6.39 -0.59
CA ALA A 58 -3.46 -4.92 -0.64
C ALA A 58 -2.04 -4.34 -0.47
N HIS A 59 -1.06 -5.15 -0.05
CA HIS A 59 0.31 -4.71 0.11
C HIS A 59 1.05 -4.74 -1.25
N ASN A 60 2.19 -4.05 -1.34
CA ASN A 60 3.02 -4.12 -2.56
C ASN A 60 3.55 -5.55 -2.79
N ARG A 61 3.91 -5.88 -4.04
CA ARG A 61 4.36 -7.23 -4.42
C ARG A 61 5.52 -7.75 -3.55
N GLY A 62 6.50 -6.89 -3.25
CA GLY A 62 7.61 -7.24 -2.36
C GLY A 62 7.16 -7.66 -0.96
N CYS A 63 6.14 -7.02 -0.41
CA CYS A 63 5.54 -7.46 0.85
C CYS A 63 4.74 -8.77 0.69
N GLN A 64 4.01 -8.94 -0.42
CA GLN A 64 3.22 -10.15 -0.65
C GLN A 64 4.09 -11.40 -0.66
N VAL A 65 5.19 -11.41 -1.43
CA VAL A 65 6.07 -12.58 -1.59
C VAL A 65 6.82 -12.97 -0.32
N HIS A 66 6.82 -12.13 0.72
CA HIS A 66 7.45 -12.40 2.02
C HIS A 66 6.45 -12.68 3.14
N TRP A 67 5.24 -12.13 3.09
CA TRP A 67 4.33 -12.10 4.23
C TRP A 67 2.93 -12.67 3.95
N HIS A 68 2.58 -12.93 2.69
CA HIS A 68 1.27 -13.49 2.37
C HIS A 68 1.22 -14.98 2.73
N PRO A 69 0.12 -15.51 3.31
CA PRO A 69 0.04 -16.90 3.79
C PRO A 69 0.35 -17.93 2.71
N LEU A 70 0.01 -17.65 1.45
CA LEU A 70 0.33 -18.50 0.29
C LEU A 70 1.83 -18.77 0.10
N TYR A 71 2.71 -17.89 0.58
CA TYR A 71 4.17 -18.03 0.46
C TYR A 71 4.83 -18.42 1.78
N VAL A 72 4.05 -18.84 2.78
CA VAL A 72 4.55 -19.24 4.10
C VAL A 72 4.19 -20.69 4.36
N GLU A 73 5.21 -21.52 4.56
CA GLU A 73 5.02 -22.93 4.85
C GLU A 73 4.39 -23.14 6.24
N GLY A 74 3.59 -24.21 6.37
CA GLY A 74 3.03 -24.63 7.65
C GLY A 74 1.70 -23.98 8.04
N VAL A 75 1.24 -22.95 7.33
CA VAL A 75 -0.05 -22.29 7.64
C VAL A 75 -1.27 -22.96 6.97
N GLY A 76 -1.03 -23.79 5.96
CA GLY A 76 -2.07 -24.55 5.28
C GLY A 76 -3.14 -23.67 4.62
N LEU A 77 -4.41 -23.93 4.93
CA LEU A 77 -5.57 -23.21 4.37
C LEU A 77 -6.01 -22.00 5.22
N GLU A 78 -5.27 -21.67 6.28
CA GLU A 78 -5.62 -20.58 7.18
C GLU A 78 -5.47 -19.22 6.50
N ASP A 79 -6.51 -18.38 6.60
CA ASP A 79 -6.52 -17.04 6.00
C ASP A 79 -6.15 -15.95 7.01
N PHE A 80 -6.12 -16.27 8.30
CA PHE A 80 -5.79 -15.39 9.43
C PHE A 80 -6.75 -14.20 9.60
N GLU A 81 -7.97 -14.29 9.07
CA GLU A 81 -8.98 -13.21 9.14
C GLU A 81 -9.89 -13.29 10.37
N GLU A 82 -9.77 -14.34 11.19
CA GLU A 82 -10.75 -14.66 12.23
C GLU A 82 -10.88 -13.59 13.31
N CYS A 83 -9.79 -12.88 13.65
CA CYS A 83 -9.86 -11.75 14.59
C CYS A 83 -10.80 -10.65 14.07
N GLY A 84 -10.71 -10.29 12.79
CA GLY A 84 -11.58 -9.30 12.18
C GLY A 84 -13.05 -9.76 12.17
N ARG A 85 -13.30 -11.04 11.87
CA ARG A 85 -14.64 -11.65 11.92
C ARG A 85 -15.23 -11.64 13.32
N THR A 86 -14.42 -11.97 14.33
CA THR A 86 -14.80 -11.99 15.75
C THR A 86 -15.19 -10.59 16.22
N PHE A 87 -14.35 -9.58 15.99
CA PHE A 87 -14.70 -8.20 16.37
C PHE A 87 -15.86 -7.65 15.54
N PHE A 88 -16.01 -8.06 14.28
CA PHE A 88 -17.16 -7.67 13.48
C PHE A 88 -18.49 -8.13 14.10
N ARG A 89 -18.54 -9.34 14.68
CA ARG A 89 -19.73 -9.86 15.38
C ARG A 89 -20.13 -9.02 16.59
N SER A 90 -19.17 -8.43 17.31
CA SER A 90 -19.46 -7.56 18.45
C SER A 90 -20.30 -6.32 18.08
N ASN A 91 -20.36 -5.93 16.80
CA ASN A 91 -21.26 -4.86 16.34
C ASN A 91 -22.74 -5.18 16.57
N GLU A 92 -23.11 -6.46 16.71
CA GLU A 92 -24.47 -6.89 17.06
C GLU A 92 -24.90 -6.36 18.44
N LEU A 93 -23.95 -6.09 19.34
CA LEU A 93 -24.20 -5.48 20.65
C LEU A 93 -24.50 -3.98 20.59
N ALA A 94 -24.23 -3.31 19.48
CA ALA A 94 -24.30 -1.85 19.41
C ALA A 94 -25.72 -1.32 19.66
N SER A 95 -26.75 -2.02 19.20
CA SER A 95 -28.15 -1.62 19.38
C SER A 95 -28.60 -1.70 20.84
N ILE A 96 -28.19 -2.75 21.55
CA ILE A 96 -28.62 -3.02 22.93
C ILE A 96 -27.76 -2.33 23.98
N SER A 97 -26.50 -2.02 23.66
CA SER A 97 -25.55 -1.39 24.59
C SER A 97 -25.52 0.14 24.55
N ARG A 98 -26.20 0.75 23.56
CA ARG A 98 -26.16 2.21 23.32
C ARG A 98 -26.70 3.03 24.49
N LEU A 99 -27.80 2.58 25.08
CA LEU A 99 -28.46 3.23 26.22
C LEU A 99 -28.22 2.48 27.55
N ALA A 100 -27.43 1.40 27.52
CA ALA A 100 -27.09 0.64 28.71
C ALA A 100 -26.12 1.43 29.60
N THR A 101 -26.26 1.28 30.91
CA THR A 101 -25.26 1.75 31.89
C THR A 101 -23.91 1.05 31.64
N PRO A 102 -22.78 1.61 32.11
CA PRO A 102 -21.47 0.97 31.97
C PRO A 102 -21.42 -0.49 32.47
N PHE A 103 -22.05 -0.77 33.61
CA PHE A 103 -22.15 -2.12 34.18
C PHE A 103 -22.81 -3.11 33.20
N HIS A 104 -24.05 -2.83 32.79
CA HIS A 104 -24.77 -3.68 31.84
C HIS A 104 -24.07 -3.79 30.47
N ARG A 105 -23.39 -2.73 30.01
CA ARG A 105 -22.59 -2.81 28.78
C ARG A 105 -21.45 -3.82 28.91
N HIS A 106 -20.71 -3.80 30.01
CA HIS A 106 -19.64 -4.76 30.24
C HIS A 106 -20.18 -6.19 30.34
N GLN A 107 -21.29 -6.38 31.05
CA GLN A 107 -21.95 -7.68 31.16
C GLN A 107 -22.36 -8.22 29.78
N LEU A 108 -22.97 -7.40 28.93
CA LEU A 108 -23.35 -7.80 27.57
C LEU A 108 -22.15 -8.14 26.68
N ILE A 109 -21.04 -7.43 26.83
CA ILE A 109 -19.81 -7.71 26.08
C ILE A 109 -19.20 -9.04 26.52
N ASP A 110 -19.10 -9.26 27.83
CA ASP A 110 -18.55 -10.48 28.42
C ASP A 110 -19.38 -11.71 27.99
N GLU A 111 -20.70 -11.62 28.14
CA GLU A 111 -21.63 -12.68 27.76
C GLU A 111 -21.57 -13.00 26.25
N HIS A 112 -21.46 -11.97 25.40
CA HIS A 112 -21.31 -12.18 23.95
C HIS A 112 -20.06 -12.96 23.59
N PHE A 113 -18.90 -12.60 24.15
CA PHE A 113 -17.66 -13.31 23.85
C PHE A 113 -17.64 -14.70 24.50
N HIS A 114 -18.24 -14.87 25.68
CA HIS A 114 -18.41 -16.19 26.28
C HIS A 114 -19.21 -17.14 25.40
N PHE A 115 -20.37 -16.70 24.89
CA PHE A 115 -21.16 -17.50 23.95
C PHE A 115 -20.45 -17.74 22.63
N HIS A 116 -19.76 -16.72 22.10
CA HIS A 116 -18.95 -16.87 20.90
C HIS A 116 -17.90 -17.98 21.07
N ASP A 117 -17.20 -18.03 22.19
CA ASP A 117 -16.19 -19.06 22.46
C ASP A 117 -16.80 -20.46 22.53
N LEU A 118 -17.95 -20.61 23.19
CA LEU A 118 -18.69 -21.87 23.25
C LEU A 118 -19.13 -22.34 21.85
N ASP A 119 -19.72 -21.44 21.06
CA ASP A 119 -20.16 -21.75 19.69
C ASP A 119 -18.96 -22.14 18.82
N LYS A 120 -17.86 -21.39 18.88
CA LYS A 120 -16.64 -21.68 18.14
C LYS A 120 -16.03 -23.02 18.54
N HIS A 121 -15.99 -23.32 19.82
CA HIS A 121 -15.53 -24.62 20.30
C HIS A 121 -16.42 -25.75 19.78
N ALA A 122 -17.74 -25.59 19.85
CA ALA A 122 -18.70 -26.59 19.39
C ALA A 122 -18.60 -26.87 17.88
N VAL A 123 -18.33 -25.85 17.05
CA VAL A 123 -18.20 -26.01 15.59
C VAL A 123 -16.78 -26.30 15.11
N SER A 124 -15.79 -26.28 15.99
CA SER A 124 -14.36 -26.45 15.65
C SER A 124 -14.08 -27.76 14.91
N GLY A 125 -14.72 -28.87 15.32
CA GLY A 125 -14.58 -30.16 14.66
C GLY A 125 -15.06 -30.14 13.21
N ASN A 126 -16.21 -29.49 12.95
CA ASN A 126 -16.71 -29.34 11.59
C ASN A 126 -15.80 -28.41 10.77
N PHE A 127 -15.30 -27.32 11.37
CA PHE A 127 -14.33 -26.43 10.70
C PHE A 127 -13.08 -27.18 10.22
N ILE A 128 -12.47 -27.97 11.11
CA ILE A 128 -11.29 -28.80 10.78
C ILE A 128 -11.64 -29.82 9.69
N TYR A 129 -12.77 -30.51 9.82
CA TYR A 129 -13.21 -31.51 8.84
C TYR A 129 -13.44 -30.91 7.45
N GLN A 130 -14.11 -29.75 7.36
CA GLN A 130 -14.33 -29.08 6.07
C GLN A 130 -13.03 -28.59 5.45
N ASN A 131 -12.08 -28.08 6.25
CA ASN A 131 -10.77 -27.67 5.74
C ASN A 131 -9.97 -28.87 5.24
N TYR A 132 -10.02 -29.99 5.95
CA TYR A 132 -9.38 -31.23 5.50
C TYR A 132 -9.95 -31.71 4.15
N ARG A 133 -11.28 -31.73 4.01
CA ARG A 133 -11.92 -32.09 2.73
C ARG A 133 -11.55 -31.16 1.59
N GLN A 134 -11.54 -29.85 1.84
CA GLN A 134 -11.11 -28.85 0.85
C GLN A 134 -9.65 -29.08 0.43
N ALA A 135 -8.77 -29.42 1.37
CA ALA A 135 -7.37 -29.72 1.06
C ALA A 135 -7.25 -30.94 0.14
N LEU A 136 -7.97 -32.03 0.44
CA LEU A 136 -8.00 -33.22 -0.40
C LEU A 136 -8.54 -32.92 -1.80
N GLU A 137 -9.65 -32.19 -1.89
CA GLU A 137 -10.25 -31.80 -3.17
C GLU A 137 -9.29 -30.95 -4.02
N ARG A 138 -8.60 -29.98 -3.41
CA ARG A 138 -7.57 -29.19 -4.10
C ARG A 138 -6.41 -30.04 -4.59
N ILE A 139 -5.94 -30.99 -3.78
CA ILE A 139 -4.87 -31.91 -4.20
C ILE A 139 -5.34 -32.74 -5.40
N GLU A 140 -6.56 -33.29 -5.36
CA GLU A 140 -7.12 -34.09 -6.44
C GLU A 140 -7.28 -33.29 -7.73
N ILE A 141 -7.77 -32.05 -7.65
CA ILE A 141 -8.08 -31.21 -8.81
C ILE A 141 -6.85 -30.49 -9.36
N ASP A 142 -6.05 -29.86 -8.49
CA ASP A 142 -5.01 -28.92 -8.92
C ASP A 142 -3.67 -29.61 -9.17
N SER A 143 -3.38 -30.75 -8.53
CA SER A 143 -2.14 -31.51 -8.82
C SER A 143 -2.02 -31.95 -10.29
N PRO A 144 -3.03 -32.57 -10.93
CA PRO A 144 -2.93 -32.93 -12.34
C PRO A 144 -2.89 -31.70 -13.26
N ARG A 145 -3.57 -30.60 -12.91
CA ARG A 145 -3.51 -29.34 -13.66
C ARG A 145 -2.11 -28.73 -13.60
N LEU A 146 -1.53 -28.67 -12.41
CA LEU A 146 -0.17 -28.18 -12.20
C LEU A 146 0.83 -29.05 -12.96
N ALA A 147 0.68 -30.38 -12.94
CA ALA A 147 1.55 -31.30 -13.69
C ALA A 147 1.46 -31.07 -15.21
N ALA A 148 0.24 -30.88 -15.75
CA ALA A 148 0.03 -30.58 -17.16
C ALA A 148 0.67 -29.24 -17.57
N LEU A 149 0.46 -28.19 -16.77
CA LEU A 149 1.07 -26.87 -16.99
C LEU A 149 2.59 -26.92 -16.88
N SER A 150 3.11 -27.64 -15.90
CA SER A 150 4.55 -27.84 -15.68
C SER A 150 5.20 -28.51 -16.90
N THR A 151 4.54 -29.54 -17.43
CA THR A 151 4.99 -30.23 -18.64
C THR A 151 4.96 -29.31 -19.86
N GLN A 152 3.88 -28.53 -20.03
CA GLN A 152 3.74 -27.58 -21.15
C GLN A 152 4.81 -26.48 -21.12
N LEU A 153 5.13 -25.97 -19.93
CA LEU A 153 6.10 -24.89 -19.73
C LEU A 153 7.55 -25.40 -19.58
N GLY A 154 7.75 -26.71 -19.46
CA GLY A 154 9.07 -27.32 -19.23
C GLY A 154 9.68 -26.95 -17.88
N ILE A 155 8.85 -26.75 -16.86
CA ILE A 155 9.27 -26.33 -15.51
C ILE A 155 8.98 -27.43 -14.49
N GLY A 156 9.77 -27.48 -13.42
CA GLY A 156 9.60 -28.42 -12.30
C GLY A 156 9.38 -27.72 -10.95
N ALA A 157 9.21 -28.51 -9.89
CA ALA A 157 8.97 -27.99 -8.54
C ALA A 157 10.10 -27.08 -8.03
N SER A 158 11.35 -27.40 -8.36
CA SER A 158 12.50 -26.55 -8.02
C SER A 158 12.46 -25.18 -8.71
N ASP A 159 11.83 -25.09 -9.87
CA ASP A 159 11.69 -23.81 -10.57
C ASP A 159 10.70 -22.89 -9.85
N PHE A 160 9.68 -23.43 -9.16
CA PHE A 160 8.74 -22.61 -8.41
C PHE A 160 9.42 -21.84 -7.28
N GLU A 161 10.24 -22.54 -6.49
CA GLU A 161 11.03 -21.92 -5.41
C GLU A 161 12.08 -20.97 -5.98
N ARG A 162 12.78 -21.39 -7.04
CA ARG A 162 13.76 -20.54 -7.72
C ARG A 162 13.14 -19.25 -8.25
N TYR A 163 11.98 -19.31 -8.90
CA TYR A 163 11.29 -18.11 -9.39
C TYR A 163 10.86 -17.19 -8.25
N LEU A 164 10.41 -17.75 -7.12
CA LEU A 164 10.06 -16.95 -5.95
C LEU A 164 11.30 -16.25 -5.36
N GLU A 165 12.44 -16.94 -5.29
CA GLU A 165 13.71 -16.35 -4.85
C GLU A 165 14.23 -15.29 -5.82
N GLU A 166 14.20 -15.56 -7.12
CA GLU A 166 14.56 -14.61 -8.18
C GLU A 166 13.67 -13.36 -8.11
N GLU A 167 12.37 -13.52 -7.91
CA GLU A 167 11.43 -12.42 -7.74
C GLU A 167 11.75 -11.61 -6.47
N ARG A 168 12.03 -12.26 -5.33
CA ARG A 168 12.44 -11.58 -4.10
C ARG A 168 13.72 -10.78 -4.30
N ALA A 169 14.74 -11.37 -4.94
CA ALA A 169 16.02 -10.71 -5.21
C ALA A 169 15.83 -9.50 -6.15
N TYR A 170 15.06 -9.69 -7.23
CA TYR A 170 14.71 -8.62 -8.17
C TYR A 170 14.02 -7.44 -7.46
N LEU A 171 13.03 -7.71 -6.61
CA LEU A 171 12.29 -6.69 -5.86
C LEU A 171 13.15 -5.97 -4.80
N ILE A 172 14.17 -6.63 -4.24
CA ILE A 172 15.14 -5.99 -3.35
C ILE A 172 16.03 -5.01 -4.11
N VAL A 173 16.56 -5.42 -5.27
CA VAL A 173 17.40 -4.56 -6.13
C VAL A 173 16.63 -3.32 -6.57
N LEU A 174 15.36 -3.48 -6.97
CA LEU A 174 14.43 -2.39 -7.28
C LEU A 174 14.34 -1.36 -6.14
N ARG A 175 14.34 -1.81 -4.89
CA ARG A 175 14.29 -0.92 -3.71
C ARG A 175 15.62 -0.18 -3.47
N LEU A 176 16.74 -0.81 -3.81
CA LEU A 176 18.10 -0.29 -3.63
C LEU A 176 18.51 0.73 -4.69
N GLU A 177 17.85 0.73 -5.85
CA GLU A 177 17.97 1.75 -6.91
C GLU A 177 17.50 3.17 -6.48
N ARG A 178 17.39 3.41 -5.17
CA ARG A 178 17.30 4.71 -4.53
C ARG A 178 18.73 5.14 -4.18
N PRO A 179 19.48 5.81 -5.09
CA PRO A 179 20.71 6.47 -4.70
C PRO A 179 20.36 7.55 -3.67
N GLU A 180 20.53 7.23 -2.38
CA GLU A 180 20.43 8.22 -1.31
C GLU A 180 21.41 9.38 -1.55
N HIS A 181 22.54 9.07 -2.22
CA HIS A 181 23.54 10.05 -2.64
C HIS A 181 23.06 11.09 -3.68
N LEU A 182 21.90 10.89 -4.32
CA LEU A 182 21.29 11.88 -5.21
C LEU A 182 20.05 12.55 -4.59
N SER A 183 19.64 12.18 -3.36
CA SER A 183 18.43 12.75 -2.73
C SER A 183 18.45 14.28 -2.73
N TRP A 184 19.62 14.85 -2.41
CA TRP A 184 19.87 16.28 -2.38
C TRP A 184 19.70 16.95 -3.76
N VAL A 185 20.08 16.27 -4.86
CA VAL A 185 19.94 16.79 -6.23
C VAL A 185 18.47 17.06 -6.53
N TYR A 186 17.57 16.17 -6.06
CA TYR A 186 16.13 16.36 -6.26
C TYR A 186 15.58 17.50 -5.41
N ASP A 187 15.94 17.54 -4.14
CA ASP A 187 15.43 18.57 -3.22
C ASP A 187 15.93 19.96 -3.61
N ASN A 188 17.17 20.05 -4.11
CA ASN A 188 17.77 21.26 -4.65
C ASN A 188 17.10 21.67 -5.99
N VAL A 189 17.12 20.80 -7.02
CA VAL A 189 16.56 21.13 -8.35
C VAL A 189 15.05 21.37 -8.31
N ALA A 190 14.29 20.69 -7.44
CA ALA A 190 12.86 20.94 -7.29
C ALA A 190 12.55 22.29 -6.61
N ALA A 191 13.44 22.79 -5.75
CA ALA A 191 13.27 24.06 -5.05
C ALA A 191 13.67 25.27 -5.91
N LEU A 192 14.64 25.12 -6.81
CA LEU A 192 15.20 26.21 -7.62
C LEU A 192 14.15 26.98 -8.47
N PRO A 193 13.23 26.34 -9.23
CA PRO A 193 12.20 27.05 -9.97
C PRO A 193 11.28 27.90 -9.09
N TRP A 194 10.91 27.37 -7.91
CA TRP A 194 10.08 28.08 -6.95
C TRP A 194 10.80 29.31 -6.39
N ILE A 195 12.10 29.17 -6.08
CA ILE A 195 12.96 30.27 -5.60
C ILE A 195 13.11 31.38 -6.65
N TRP A 196 13.15 31.04 -7.95
CA TRP A 196 13.36 32.03 -9.02
C TRP A 196 12.12 32.85 -9.39
N HIS A 197 10.91 32.28 -9.27
CA HIS A 197 9.69 32.86 -9.84
C HIS A 197 8.68 33.35 -8.78
N GLU A 198 8.36 32.53 -7.78
CA GLU A 198 7.22 32.80 -6.89
C GLU A 198 7.37 34.03 -5.97
N PRO A 199 8.57 34.33 -5.44
CA PRO A 199 8.81 35.56 -4.70
C PRO A 199 8.69 36.82 -5.57
N LYS A 200 9.09 36.74 -6.85
CA LYS A 200 9.06 37.88 -7.78
C LYS A 200 7.62 38.30 -8.07
N ASP A 201 6.73 37.34 -8.30
CA ASP A 201 5.31 37.62 -8.55
C ASP A 201 4.63 38.24 -7.32
N ALA A 202 4.95 37.74 -6.12
CA ALA A 202 4.43 38.30 -4.87
C ALA A 202 4.99 39.70 -4.56
N GLU A 203 6.26 39.94 -4.88
CA GLU A 203 6.92 41.24 -4.74
C GLU A 203 6.35 42.28 -5.73
N GLU A 204 6.13 41.89 -6.98
CA GLU A 204 5.53 42.73 -8.02
C GLU A 204 4.10 43.17 -7.62
N GLN A 205 3.28 42.24 -7.14
CA GLN A 205 1.94 42.55 -6.63
C GLN A 205 1.98 43.46 -5.39
N TYR A 206 2.97 43.28 -4.52
CA TYR A 206 3.17 44.14 -3.36
C TYR A 206 3.59 45.57 -3.78
N LYS A 207 4.49 45.71 -4.75
CA LYS A 207 4.90 47.02 -5.30
C LYS A 207 3.74 47.75 -5.98
N GLN A 208 2.86 47.02 -6.66
CA GLN A 208 1.68 47.59 -7.32
C GLN A 208 0.50 47.87 -6.37
N ARG A 209 0.60 47.49 -5.09
CA ARG A 209 -0.47 47.59 -4.09
C ARG A 209 -1.08 49.00 -3.99
N ASP A 210 -0.24 50.02 -3.94
CA ASP A 210 -0.69 51.41 -3.74
C ASP A 210 -1.35 51.94 -5.03
N HIS A 211 -0.84 51.55 -6.20
CA HIS A 211 -1.47 51.81 -7.49
C HIS A 211 -2.83 51.10 -7.63
N LEU A 212 -2.95 49.86 -7.15
CA LEU A 212 -4.21 49.10 -7.14
C LEU A 212 -5.25 49.72 -6.19
N MET A 213 -4.81 50.33 -5.10
CA MET A 213 -5.68 51.08 -4.18
C MET A 213 -6.22 52.35 -4.83
N VAL A 214 -5.36 53.12 -5.50
CA VAL A 214 -5.72 54.43 -6.09
C VAL A 214 -6.50 54.29 -7.41
N ASN A 215 -6.05 53.44 -8.33
CA ASN A 215 -6.59 53.39 -9.70
C ASN A 215 -7.65 52.29 -9.92
N ARG A 216 -7.69 51.25 -9.06
CA ARG A 216 -8.65 50.14 -9.18
C ARG A 216 -9.61 50.02 -7.99
N GLY A 217 -9.55 50.94 -7.02
CA GLY A 217 -10.48 51.00 -5.89
C GLY A 217 -10.45 49.78 -4.98
N TYR A 218 -9.29 49.10 -4.85
CA TYR A 218 -9.16 47.93 -3.98
C TYR A 218 -9.50 48.29 -2.52
N THR A 219 -10.33 47.46 -1.89
CA THR A 219 -10.73 47.63 -0.49
C THR A 219 -9.60 47.28 0.49
N GLY A 220 -9.64 47.83 1.71
CA GLY A 220 -8.61 47.57 2.73
C GLY A 220 -8.39 46.08 3.01
N LYS A 221 -9.43 45.23 2.92
CA LYS A 221 -9.30 43.78 3.07
C LYS A 221 -8.48 43.12 1.94
N GLN A 222 -8.62 43.58 0.70
CA GLN A 222 -7.86 43.07 -0.45
C GLN A 222 -6.39 43.48 -0.36
N ILE A 223 -6.11 44.70 0.10
CA ILE A 223 -4.75 45.20 0.34
C ILE A 223 -4.05 44.45 1.47
N THR A 224 -4.76 44.17 2.57
CA THR A 224 -4.24 43.34 3.66
C THR A 224 -3.94 41.92 3.19
N LYS A 225 -4.77 41.35 2.29
CA LYS A 225 -4.51 40.03 1.69
C LYS A 225 -3.22 40.01 0.88
N ILE A 226 -2.98 41.00 0.02
CA ILE A 226 -1.73 41.13 -0.76
C ILE A 226 -0.53 41.26 0.16
N THR A 227 -0.63 42.09 1.20
CA THR A 227 0.45 42.29 2.18
C THR A 227 0.76 41.02 2.98
N MET A 228 -0.28 40.28 3.41
CA MET A 228 -0.12 38.98 4.07
C MET A 228 0.49 37.94 3.13
N GLN A 229 0.01 37.86 1.88
CA GLN A 229 0.56 36.96 0.87
C GLN A 229 2.05 37.21 0.67
N TYR A 230 2.45 38.47 0.45
CA TYR A 230 3.86 38.84 0.34
C TYR A 230 4.69 38.40 1.55
N ARG A 231 4.24 38.69 2.78
CA ARG A 231 4.93 38.26 4.01
C ARG A 231 5.07 36.74 4.09
N THR A 232 3.98 36.01 3.85
CA THR A 232 4.00 34.53 3.93
C THR A 232 4.87 33.90 2.85
N THR A 233 4.84 34.43 1.62
CA THR A 233 5.68 33.96 0.52
C THR A 233 7.15 34.28 0.79
N PHE A 234 7.45 35.46 1.34
CA PHE A 234 8.82 35.83 1.72
C PHE A 234 9.39 34.93 2.83
N GLU A 235 8.62 34.65 3.88
CA GLU A 235 9.07 33.73 4.95
C GLU A 235 9.27 32.29 4.44
N ARG A 236 8.36 31.80 3.58
CA ARG A 236 8.54 30.51 2.90
C ARG A 236 9.78 30.51 2.03
N TRP A 237 10.06 31.61 1.34
CA TRP A 237 11.25 31.74 0.50
C TRP A 237 12.51 31.75 1.31
N ARG A 238 12.54 32.49 2.41
CA ARG A 238 13.67 32.51 3.33
C ARG A 238 13.99 31.10 3.84
N ALA A 239 12.96 30.36 4.26
CA ALA A 239 13.12 28.98 4.73
C ALA A 239 13.65 28.05 3.63
N LYS A 240 13.07 28.10 2.42
CA LYS A 240 13.50 27.26 1.30
C LYS A 240 14.88 27.63 0.76
N ASN A 241 15.21 28.91 0.70
CA ASN A 241 16.53 29.38 0.29
C ASN A 241 17.61 28.97 1.29
N ALA A 242 17.32 29.00 2.60
CA ALA A 242 18.23 28.49 3.62
C ALA A 242 18.45 26.97 3.52
N GLU A 243 17.42 26.21 3.15
CA GLU A 243 17.53 24.78 2.88
C GLU A 243 18.44 24.49 1.68
N VAL A 244 18.26 25.24 0.57
CA VAL A 244 19.10 25.12 -0.63
C VAL A 244 20.55 25.51 -0.36
N LEU A 245 20.80 26.60 0.38
CA LEU A 245 22.16 27.01 0.76
C LEU A 245 22.89 25.92 1.55
N ARG A 246 22.19 25.28 2.50
CA ARG A 246 22.77 24.14 3.23
C ARG A 246 23.15 22.99 2.31
N TYR A 247 22.29 22.65 1.34
CA TYR A 247 22.63 21.61 0.37
C TYR A 247 23.81 22.01 -0.51
N GLU A 248 23.89 23.29 -0.92
CA GLU A 248 25.00 23.84 -1.70
C GLU A 248 26.33 23.76 -0.91
N GLU A 249 26.32 24.10 0.38
CA GLU A 249 27.48 23.96 1.28
C GLU A 249 27.90 22.49 1.49
N ASP A 250 26.94 21.61 1.82
CA ASP A 250 27.20 20.19 2.10
C ASP A 250 27.79 19.45 0.88
N HIS A 251 27.55 19.95 -0.34
CA HIS A 251 27.98 19.32 -1.60
C HIS A 251 29.01 20.14 -2.39
N ASN A 252 29.63 21.15 -1.76
CA ASN A 252 30.67 22.01 -2.35
C ASN A 252 30.26 22.69 -3.67
N ILE A 253 29.03 23.19 -3.76
CA ILE A 253 28.56 23.97 -4.91
C ILE A 253 28.95 25.42 -4.70
N GLU A 254 30.00 25.87 -5.38
CA GLU A 254 30.50 27.25 -5.26
C GLU A 254 29.57 28.28 -5.87
N THR A 255 28.93 27.95 -7.01
CA THR A 255 28.02 28.84 -7.72
C THR A 255 26.67 28.16 -7.87
N ARG A 256 25.62 28.86 -7.45
CA ARG A 256 24.24 28.41 -7.59
C ARG A 256 23.93 28.05 -9.04
N TRP A 257 23.41 26.84 -9.23
CA TRP A 257 22.96 26.35 -10.52
C TRP A 257 21.85 27.25 -11.09
N VAL A 258 21.88 27.45 -12.40
CA VAL A 258 20.91 28.25 -13.16
C VAL A 258 20.35 27.42 -14.32
N PRO A 259 19.20 27.76 -14.92
CA PRO A 259 18.61 26.97 -16.00
C PRO A 259 19.55 26.66 -17.18
N THR A 260 20.55 27.51 -17.40
CA THR A 260 21.54 27.40 -18.48
C THR A 260 22.82 26.65 -18.09
N SER A 261 23.00 26.34 -16.79
CA SER A 261 24.18 25.60 -16.32
C SER A 261 24.07 24.12 -16.68
N GLN A 262 25.20 23.51 -17.06
CA GLN A 262 25.23 22.11 -17.49
C GLN A 262 24.83 21.18 -16.33
N GLU A 263 25.28 21.50 -15.12
CA GLU A 263 25.00 20.77 -13.89
C GLU A 263 23.50 20.73 -13.60
N TYR A 264 22.80 21.86 -13.81
CA TYR A 264 21.33 21.90 -13.67
C TYR A 264 20.62 21.02 -14.70
N VAL A 265 21.09 21.02 -15.95
CA VAL A 265 20.48 20.22 -17.03
C VAL A 265 20.66 18.72 -16.78
N GLU A 266 21.86 18.30 -16.37
CA GLU A 266 22.17 16.91 -16.00
C GLU A 266 21.33 16.47 -14.78
N ALA A 267 21.30 17.31 -13.74
CA ALA A 267 20.51 17.06 -12.54
C ALA A 267 19.00 16.99 -12.84
N LEU A 268 18.49 17.86 -13.73
CA LEU A 268 17.10 17.85 -14.16
C LEU A 268 16.75 16.57 -14.94
N THR A 269 17.68 16.02 -15.72
CA THR A 269 17.51 14.72 -16.40
C THR A 269 17.31 13.61 -15.39
N VAL A 270 18.18 13.53 -14.38
CA VAL A 270 18.07 12.58 -13.26
C VAL A 270 16.72 12.73 -12.51
N VAL A 271 16.27 13.97 -12.27
CA VAL A 271 14.97 14.25 -11.64
C VAL A 271 13.80 13.75 -12.49
N ARG A 272 13.82 14.00 -13.79
CA ARG A 272 12.78 13.56 -14.73
C ARG A 272 12.71 12.04 -14.81
N GLU A 273 13.85 11.36 -14.92
CA GLU A 273 13.92 9.90 -14.91
C GLU A 273 13.34 9.31 -13.63
N ARG A 274 13.68 9.86 -12.46
CA ARG A 274 13.12 9.39 -11.19
C ARG A 274 11.61 9.62 -11.11
N LYS A 275 11.14 10.78 -11.57
CA LYS A 275 9.71 11.10 -11.59
C LYS A 275 8.95 10.12 -12.48
N TYR A 276 9.53 9.74 -13.62
CA TYR A 276 9.01 8.69 -14.49
C TYR A 276 8.97 7.32 -13.80
N ARG A 277 10.09 6.86 -13.22
CA ARG A 277 10.15 5.58 -12.48
C ARG A 277 9.11 5.51 -11.35
N ARG A 278 8.97 6.57 -10.55
CA ARG A 278 7.94 6.65 -9.49
C ARG A 278 6.52 6.63 -10.04
N ALA A 279 6.28 7.28 -11.18
CA ALA A 279 4.96 7.27 -11.81
C ALA A 279 4.61 5.88 -12.34
N ILE A 280 5.59 5.11 -12.81
CA ILE A 280 5.43 3.69 -13.15
C ILE A 280 5.08 2.88 -11.90
N ASP A 281 5.91 2.96 -10.85
CA ASP A 281 5.70 2.18 -9.61
C ASP A 281 4.31 2.43 -9.00
N ASP A 282 3.86 3.69 -9.02
CA ASP A 282 2.54 4.06 -8.50
C ASP A 282 1.40 3.51 -9.39
N LEU A 283 1.55 3.58 -10.72
CA LEU A 283 0.58 3.05 -11.67
C LEU A 283 0.46 1.53 -11.55
N GLU A 284 1.59 0.81 -11.55
CA GLU A 284 1.63 -0.64 -11.37
C GLU A 284 1.01 -1.06 -10.05
N ARG A 285 1.43 -0.43 -8.93
CA ARG A 285 0.86 -0.72 -7.62
C ARG A 285 -0.65 -0.61 -7.62
N LEU A 286 -1.21 0.45 -8.21
CA LEU A 286 -2.65 0.65 -8.24
C LEU A 286 -3.36 -0.37 -9.13
N VAL A 287 -2.77 -0.73 -10.27
CA VAL A 287 -3.29 -1.74 -11.20
C VAL A 287 -3.28 -3.14 -10.58
N VAL A 288 -2.17 -3.56 -9.99
CA VAL A 288 -2.04 -4.85 -9.30
C VAL A 288 -3.04 -4.93 -8.14
N GLN A 289 -3.19 -3.87 -7.36
CA GLN A 289 -4.16 -3.85 -6.29
C GLN A 289 -5.63 -3.92 -6.81
N GLN A 290 -5.94 -3.28 -7.94
CA GLN A 290 -7.25 -3.37 -8.60
C GLN A 290 -7.54 -4.78 -9.10
N LEU A 291 -6.53 -5.43 -9.70
CA LEU A 291 -6.55 -6.82 -10.13
C LEU A 291 -6.98 -7.75 -8.99
N PHE A 292 -6.32 -7.64 -7.84
CA PHE A 292 -6.66 -8.45 -6.68
C PHE A 292 -8.04 -8.12 -6.09
N GLU A 293 -8.48 -6.85 -6.11
CA GLU A 293 -9.84 -6.50 -5.71
C GLU A 293 -10.90 -7.10 -6.65
N MET A 294 -10.60 -7.22 -7.94
CA MET A 294 -11.47 -7.91 -8.90
C MET A 294 -11.47 -9.42 -8.66
N THR A 295 -10.31 -10.05 -8.43
CA THR A 295 -10.23 -11.46 -8.03
C THR A 295 -11.06 -11.72 -6.77
N LYS A 296 -11.03 -10.79 -5.82
CA LYS A 296 -11.80 -10.81 -4.58
C LYS A 296 -13.31 -10.68 -4.77
N LEU A 297 -13.78 -9.97 -5.79
CA LEU A 297 -15.19 -10.02 -6.19
C LEU A 297 -15.58 -11.38 -6.78
N GLY A 298 -14.64 -12.06 -7.45
CA GLY A 298 -14.83 -13.37 -8.07
C GLY A 298 -14.75 -14.55 -7.10
N MET A 299 -14.16 -14.38 -5.91
CA MET A 299 -14.09 -15.45 -4.90
C MET A 299 -15.48 -15.80 -4.35
N SER A 300 -15.88 -17.06 -4.57
CA SER A 300 -17.04 -17.73 -3.98
C SER A 300 -16.95 -17.67 -2.44
N GLY A 301 -17.60 -16.65 -1.88
CA GLY A 301 -17.55 -16.30 -0.45
C GLY A 301 -18.05 -14.87 -0.20
N VAL A 302 -18.03 -14.02 -1.24
CA VAL A 302 -18.59 -12.66 -1.18
C VAL A 302 -20.07 -12.62 -1.60
N GLY A 303 -20.67 -13.75 -2.04
CA GLY A 303 -22.12 -13.92 -2.01
C GLY A 303 -22.60 -15.23 -2.63
N MET A 304 -23.65 -15.76 -2.00
CA MET A 304 -24.34 -17.05 -2.22
C MET A 304 -23.62 -18.26 -1.61
N CYS A 305 -23.91 -18.53 -0.33
CA CYS A 305 -24.00 -19.92 0.15
C CYS A 305 -25.08 -20.60 -0.68
N PHE A 306 -24.67 -21.40 -1.67
CA PHE A 306 -25.55 -22.44 -2.21
C PHE A 306 -25.26 -23.70 -1.40
N PHE A 307 -25.88 -23.82 -0.23
CA PHE A 307 -26.14 -25.12 0.38
C PHE A 307 -27.55 -25.10 0.95
N LEU A 308 -28.34 -26.08 0.49
CA LEU A 308 -29.71 -26.32 0.88
C LEU A 308 -29.79 -26.57 2.40
N VAL A 309 -30.78 -25.92 3.00
CA VAL A 309 -31.63 -26.31 4.15
C VAL A 309 -31.64 -25.26 5.26
N ASN A 310 -32.77 -24.54 5.27
CA ASN A 310 -33.45 -23.86 6.39
C ASN A 310 -32.61 -23.54 7.63
N VAL A 311 -32.19 -22.27 7.77
CA VAL A 311 -32.38 -21.38 8.92
C VAL A 311 -31.47 -20.15 8.76
N THR A 312 -32.01 -18.95 9.05
CA THR A 312 -31.40 -17.60 9.08
C THR A 312 -31.15 -16.85 7.76
N THR A 313 -32.04 -15.89 7.52
CA THR A 313 -32.02 -14.82 6.50
C THR A 313 -31.01 -13.68 6.77
N TYR A 314 -30.14 -13.78 7.79
CA TYR A 314 -29.23 -12.69 8.18
C TYR A 314 -27.89 -12.66 7.42
N SER A 315 -27.46 -13.77 6.84
CA SER A 315 -26.18 -13.92 6.12
C SER A 315 -26.11 -13.13 4.79
N LEU A 316 -27.27 -12.84 4.19
CA LEU A 316 -27.39 -12.13 2.90
C LEU A 316 -27.08 -10.63 2.98
N ARG A 317 -27.39 -9.98 4.12
CA ARG A 317 -27.26 -8.51 4.26
C ARG A 317 -25.81 -8.06 4.48
N ALA A 318 -24.98 -8.92 5.09
CA ALA A 318 -23.56 -8.67 5.32
C ALA A 318 -22.73 -8.78 4.03
N GLY A 319 -22.98 -9.81 3.21
CA GLY A 319 -22.36 -9.96 1.89
C GLY A 319 -22.71 -8.80 0.95
N TYR A 320 -23.95 -8.31 0.99
CA TYR A 320 -24.36 -7.16 0.18
C TYR A 320 -23.62 -5.85 0.55
N LYS A 321 -23.49 -5.54 1.85
CA LYS A 321 -22.74 -4.35 2.29
C LYS A 321 -21.23 -4.46 2.00
N LEU A 322 -20.68 -5.67 2.09
CA LEU A 322 -19.28 -5.92 1.72
C LEU A 322 -19.08 -5.76 0.21
N ARG A 323 -19.98 -6.32 -0.61
CA ARG A 323 -20.01 -6.08 -2.06
C ARG A 323 -20.11 -4.60 -2.39
N GLU A 324 -21.01 -3.86 -1.74
CA GLU A 324 -21.17 -2.42 -1.98
C GLU A 324 -19.90 -1.64 -1.63
N LYS A 325 -19.22 -2.00 -0.53
CA LYS A 325 -17.92 -1.41 -0.16
C LYS A 325 -16.83 -1.74 -1.18
N ILE A 326 -16.73 -2.98 -1.64
CA ILE A 326 -15.77 -3.40 -2.68
C ILE A 326 -16.10 -2.70 -4.01
N SER A 327 -17.36 -2.60 -4.40
CA SER A 327 -17.76 -1.85 -5.60
C SER A 327 -17.43 -0.35 -5.50
N LYS A 328 -17.55 0.26 -4.31
CA LYS A 328 -17.12 1.65 -4.08
C LYS A 328 -15.59 1.79 -4.09
N SER A 329 -14.84 0.83 -3.52
CA SER A 329 -13.38 0.83 -3.58
C SER A 329 -12.89 0.69 -5.01
N LEU A 330 -13.50 -0.20 -5.81
CA LEU A 330 -13.16 -0.38 -7.22
C LEU A 330 -13.39 0.89 -8.03
N LYS A 331 -14.51 1.61 -7.80
CA LYS A 331 -14.76 2.91 -8.47
C LYS A 331 -13.70 3.95 -8.10
N THR A 332 -13.44 4.13 -6.81
CA THR A 332 -12.43 5.09 -6.35
C THR A 332 -11.02 4.73 -6.80
N ARG A 333 -10.72 3.44 -6.98
CA ARG A 333 -9.45 2.99 -7.58
C ARG A 333 -9.34 3.25 -9.06
N VAL A 334 -10.42 3.10 -9.84
CA VAL A 334 -10.41 3.47 -11.26
C VAL A 334 -9.98 4.93 -11.41
N ASP A 335 -10.54 5.84 -10.60
CA ASP A 335 -10.16 7.25 -10.60
C ASP A 335 -8.68 7.46 -10.20
N ALA A 336 -8.19 6.68 -9.23
CA ALA A 336 -6.79 6.71 -8.81
C ALA A 336 -5.84 6.22 -9.92
N ILE A 337 -6.19 5.13 -10.62
CA ILE A 337 -5.41 4.59 -11.74
C ILE A 337 -5.41 5.59 -12.89
N GLN A 338 -6.54 6.21 -13.23
CA GLN A 338 -6.59 7.26 -14.25
C GLN A 338 -5.69 8.45 -13.90
N SER A 339 -5.69 8.86 -12.63
CA SER A 339 -4.80 9.91 -12.14
C SER A 339 -3.32 9.51 -12.22
N ALA A 340 -2.98 8.26 -11.87
CA ALA A 340 -1.62 7.74 -11.97
C ALA A 340 -1.17 7.59 -13.43
N LEU A 341 -2.05 7.15 -14.33
CA LEU A 341 -1.82 7.05 -15.76
C LEU A 341 -1.51 8.42 -16.37
N LYS A 342 -2.25 9.46 -15.95
CA LYS A 342 -1.96 10.84 -16.35
C LYS A 342 -0.56 11.26 -15.93
N ARG A 343 -0.18 11.02 -14.66
CA ARG A 343 1.17 11.33 -14.15
C ARG A 343 2.26 10.56 -14.90
N TYR A 344 2.02 9.29 -15.22
CA TYR A 344 2.91 8.47 -16.03
C TYR A 344 3.12 9.11 -17.40
N ASN A 345 2.04 9.44 -18.13
CA ASN A 345 2.13 10.02 -19.47
C ASN A 345 2.79 11.41 -19.45
N GLU A 346 2.51 12.24 -18.45
CA GLU A 346 3.18 13.53 -18.24
C GLU A 346 4.67 13.37 -17.99
N ALA A 347 5.09 12.38 -17.19
CA ALA A 347 6.50 12.11 -16.92
C ALA A 347 7.21 11.47 -18.12
N ALA A 348 6.54 10.57 -18.84
CA ALA A 348 7.03 9.90 -20.05
C ALA A 348 7.38 10.90 -21.16
N ALA A 349 6.54 11.93 -21.33
CA ALA A 349 6.74 12.99 -22.30
C ALA A 349 7.91 13.94 -21.97
N GLN A 350 8.34 13.98 -20.71
CA GLN A 350 9.44 14.85 -20.24
C GLN A 350 10.83 14.20 -20.42
N LEU A 351 10.89 12.92 -20.77
CA LEU A 351 12.14 12.21 -21.03
C LEU A 351 12.69 12.50 -22.43
N ASN A 352 14.00 12.29 -22.60
CA ASN A 352 14.67 12.41 -23.88
C ASN A 352 15.45 11.11 -24.20
N PRO A 353 14.99 10.29 -25.17
CA PRO A 353 13.78 10.47 -25.97
C PRO A 353 12.49 10.27 -25.16
N PRO A 354 11.35 10.86 -25.59
CA PRO A 354 10.05 10.63 -24.94
C PRO A 354 9.66 9.16 -24.96
N ARG A 355 9.08 8.66 -23.86
CA ARG A 355 8.60 7.28 -23.77
C ARG A 355 7.15 7.15 -24.28
N PRO A 356 6.73 5.98 -24.76
CA PRO A 356 5.37 5.76 -25.26
C PRO A 356 4.31 6.06 -24.19
N ALA A 357 3.27 6.77 -24.59
CA ALA A 357 2.11 7.00 -23.74
C ALA A 357 1.26 5.73 -23.64
N LEU A 358 0.78 5.44 -22.44
CA LEU A 358 -0.14 4.33 -22.19
C LEU A 358 -1.58 4.85 -22.28
N THR A 359 -2.44 4.08 -22.95
CA THR A 359 -3.88 4.36 -22.99
C THR A 359 -4.61 3.61 -21.88
N TRP A 360 -5.82 4.06 -21.55
CA TRP A 360 -6.65 3.39 -20.56
C TRP A 360 -7.00 1.96 -21.00
N GLU A 361 -7.23 1.75 -22.30
CA GLU A 361 -7.52 0.43 -22.88
C GLU A 361 -6.35 -0.52 -22.71
N ALA A 362 -5.11 -0.04 -22.88
CA ALA A 362 -3.92 -0.84 -22.63
C ALA A 362 -3.85 -1.27 -21.16
N VAL A 363 -4.10 -0.34 -20.23
CA VAL A 363 -4.12 -0.65 -18.79
C VAL A 363 -5.20 -1.68 -18.44
N VAL A 364 -6.42 -1.51 -18.96
CA VAL A 364 -7.55 -2.43 -18.71
C VAL A 364 -7.32 -3.81 -19.34
N ASN A 365 -6.74 -3.88 -20.54
CA ASN A 365 -6.43 -5.16 -21.17
C ASN A 365 -5.40 -5.95 -20.36
N VAL A 366 -4.41 -5.27 -19.80
CA VAL A 366 -3.38 -5.91 -18.99
C VAL A 366 -3.91 -6.31 -17.60
N VAL A 367 -4.83 -5.51 -17.02
CA VAL A 367 -5.65 -5.94 -15.88
C VAL A 367 -6.41 -7.23 -16.22
N ASN A 368 -6.99 -7.38 -17.40
CA ASN A 368 -7.73 -8.61 -17.75
C ASN A 368 -6.83 -9.85 -17.92
N VAL A 369 -5.54 -9.67 -18.29
CA VAL A 369 -4.60 -10.76 -18.58
C VAL A 369 -3.75 -11.15 -17.35
N ALA A 370 -3.90 -10.44 -16.22
CA ALA A 370 -3.14 -10.68 -14.97
C ALA A 370 -1.60 -10.65 -15.15
N ASN A 371 -1.12 -9.95 -16.17
CA ASN A 371 0.30 -9.90 -16.53
C ASN A 371 0.75 -8.44 -16.73
N PHE A 372 0.85 -7.67 -15.64
CA PHE A 372 1.21 -6.25 -15.67
C PHE A 372 2.69 -6.02 -15.37
N ASP A 373 3.58 -6.56 -16.21
CA ASP A 373 5.04 -6.35 -16.10
C ASP A 373 5.51 -5.12 -16.91
N ILE A 374 5.02 -3.93 -16.59
CA ILE A 374 5.51 -2.67 -17.23
C ILE A 374 6.99 -2.40 -16.89
N LEU A 375 7.51 -2.99 -15.81
CA LEU A 375 8.91 -2.88 -15.42
C LEU A 375 9.88 -3.57 -16.39
N ARG A 376 9.41 -4.50 -17.22
CA ARG A 376 10.29 -5.30 -18.09
C ARG A 376 10.84 -4.48 -19.26
N ASP A 377 10.00 -3.69 -19.91
CA ASP A 377 10.35 -2.92 -21.12
C ASP A 377 11.13 -1.64 -20.82
N THR A 378 11.10 -1.14 -19.58
CA THR A 378 11.74 0.14 -19.22
C THR A 378 13.21 0.01 -18.83
N ARG A 379 13.68 -1.21 -18.51
CA ARG A 379 15.06 -1.47 -18.06
C ARG A 379 15.94 -2.11 -19.14
N GLN A 380 15.36 -2.89 -20.06
CA GLN A 380 16.12 -3.45 -21.19
C GLN A 380 16.48 -2.40 -22.26
N ALA A 381 15.80 -1.26 -22.29
CA ALA A 381 16.10 -0.13 -23.19
C ALA A 381 17.08 0.90 -22.60
N ALA A 382 17.77 0.55 -21.51
CA ALA A 382 18.76 1.40 -20.83
C ALA A 382 20.13 0.69 -20.67
N LEU A 383 20.40 -0.32 -21.50
CA LEU A 383 21.74 -0.89 -21.72
C LEU A 383 22.18 -0.61 -23.16
#